data_AF-A0A2T1FBH7-F1
#
_entry.id   AF-A0A2T1FBH7-F1
#
_cell.length_a   1.000
_cell.length_b   1.000
_cell.length_c   1.000
_cell.angle_alpha   90.00
_cell.angle_beta   90.00
_cell.angle_gamma   90.00
#
_symmetry.space_group_name_H-M   'P 1'
#
loop_
_entity.id
_entity.type
_entity.pdbx_description
1 polymer ?
#
loop_
_entity_poly.entity_id
_entity_poly.type
_entity_poly.pdbx_seq_one_letter_code
_entity_poly.pdbx_strand_id
1 'polypeptide(L)'
;MPAIRQALRQQPKLSNSSRIYLAGGIVWAMTTLTRPCEKEQNIARPKEERVSSFTRLRAEDINTFYNNATRSRKTLFEPNLSSCTPEQLTKVQAEIKKVQEKFPDKDLIAGAGILKAFSEELNFANKDSIFFARYAIEALPIGYLIGRLEKQSG
;
A
#
# COMPACT_ATOMS: atom_id res chain seq x y z
N MET A 1 -7.47 16.26 -6.05
CA MET A 1 -8.02 15.74 -7.33
C MET A 1 -9.54 15.63 -7.24
N PRO A 2 -10.32 16.27 -8.13
CA PRO A 2 -11.79 16.29 -8.04
C PRO A 2 -12.46 14.91 -8.08
N ALA A 3 -11.95 13.99 -8.91
CA ALA A 3 -12.51 12.64 -9.04
C ALA A 3 -12.41 11.82 -7.74
N ILE A 4 -11.32 11.96 -6.99
CA ILE A 4 -11.13 11.28 -5.69
C ILE A 4 -12.16 11.78 -4.68
N ARG A 5 -12.36 13.10 -4.59
CA ARG A 5 -13.40 13.69 -3.72
C ARG A 5 -14.79 13.17 -4.04
N GLN A 6 -15.12 13.09 -5.33
CA GLN A 6 -16.42 12.59 -5.78
C GLN A 6 -16.63 11.12 -5.38
N ALA A 7 -15.63 10.26 -5.58
CA ALA A 7 -15.69 8.87 -5.18
C ALA A 7 -15.85 8.71 -3.65
N LEU A 8 -15.14 9.52 -2.86
CA LEU A 8 -15.24 9.48 -1.40
C LEU A 8 -16.61 9.93 -0.88
N ARG A 9 -17.24 10.92 -1.53
CA ARG A 9 -18.63 11.32 -1.21
C ARG A 9 -19.63 10.19 -1.40
N GLN A 10 -19.38 9.29 -2.35
CA GLN A 10 -20.22 8.12 -2.60
C GLN A 10 -19.96 6.98 -1.59
N GLN A 11 -18.89 7.06 -0.80
CA GLN A 11 -18.49 6.02 0.16
C GLN A 11 -18.09 6.61 1.53
N PRO A 12 -19.04 7.19 2.29
CA PRO A 12 -18.76 7.83 3.58
C PRO A 12 -18.22 6.87 4.65
N LYS A 13 -18.39 5.56 4.47
CA LYS A 13 -17.76 4.55 5.35
C LYS A 13 -16.23 4.57 5.25
N LEU A 14 -15.65 4.95 4.10
CA LEU A 14 -14.20 5.03 3.92
C LEU A 14 -13.60 6.22 4.69
N SER A 15 -14.28 7.38 4.70
CA SER A 15 -13.81 8.54 5.46
C SER A 15 -13.85 8.30 6.96
N ASN A 16 -14.81 7.51 7.45
CA ASN A 16 -15.00 7.24 8.88
C ASN A 16 -14.24 6.01 9.39
N SER A 17 -13.62 5.22 8.50
CA SER A 17 -12.85 4.04 8.94
C SER A 17 -11.61 4.49 9.69
N SER A 18 -11.38 3.93 10.88
CA SER A 18 -10.14 4.16 11.64
C SER A 18 -8.97 3.31 11.15
N ARG A 19 -9.27 2.20 10.45
CA ARG A 19 -8.28 1.30 9.85
C ARG A 19 -8.37 1.32 8.33
N ILE A 20 -7.24 1.49 7.66
CA ILE A 20 -7.11 1.57 6.21
C ILE A 20 -6.21 0.44 5.72
N TYR A 21 -6.66 -0.28 4.71
CA TYR A 21 -5.89 -1.32 4.03
C TYR A 21 -5.65 -0.87 2.59
N LEU A 22 -4.39 -0.69 2.24
CA LEU A 22 -3.93 -0.33 0.91
C LEU A 22 -3.42 -1.57 0.20
N ALA A 23 -3.75 -1.69 -1.08
CA ALA A 23 -3.35 -2.79 -1.94
C ALA A 23 -3.00 -2.26 -3.33
N GLY A 24 -2.30 -3.07 -4.13
CA GLY A 24 -1.95 -2.71 -5.50
C GLY A 24 -0.46 -2.49 -5.73
N GLY A 25 -0.08 -2.45 -7.00
CA GLY A 25 1.32 -2.37 -7.43
C GLY A 25 2.04 -1.11 -6.95
N ILE A 26 1.37 0.05 -6.95
CA ILE A 26 1.99 1.29 -6.48
C ILE A 26 2.22 1.30 -4.97
N VAL A 27 1.32 0.68 -4.20
CA VAL A 27 1.49 0.53 -2.75
C VAL A 27 2.63 -0.43 -2.44
N TRP A 28 2.78 -1.50 -3.23
CA TRP A 28 3.95 -2.38 -3.18
C TRP A 28 5.25 -1.61 -3.46
N ALA A 29 5.29 -0.82 -4.53
CA ALA A 29 6.44 0.01 -4.88
C ALA A 29 6.79 0.99 -3.74
N MET A 30 5.81 1.73 -3.23
CA MET A 30 5.98 2.62 -2.08
C MET A 30 6.55 1.87 -0.88
N THR A 31 5.92 0.77 -0.47
CA THR A 31 6.33 0.01 0.71
C THR A 31 7.75 -0.52 0.56
N THR A 32 8.11 -1.02 -0.62
CA THR A 32 9.45 -1.54 -0.92
C THR A 32 10.52 -0.45 -0.81
N LEU A 33 10.19 0.77 -1.24
CA LEU A 33 11.16 1.88 -1.32
C LEU A 33 11.21 2.75 -0.06
N THR A 34 10.18 2.74 0.79
CA THR A 34 10.16 3.53 2.04
C THR A 34 10.30 2.68 3.29
N ARG A 35 9.94 1.40 3.22
CA ARG A 35 10.02 0.44 4.32
C ARG A 35 10.68 -0.89 3.91
N PRO A 36 11.86 -0.87 3.27
CA PRO A 36 12.48 -2.06 2.70
C PRO A 36 12.70 -3.20 3.72
N CYS A 37 13.03 -2.86 4.97
CA CYS A 37 13.40 -3.83 5.99
C CYS A 37 12.27 -4.15 6.99
N GLU A 38 11.11 -3.50 6.84
CA GLU A 38 9.97 -3.65 7.77
C GLU A 38 9.42 -5.08 7.66
N LYS A 39 9.24 -5.73 8.81
CA LYS A 39 8.69 -7.09 8.85
C LYS A 39 7.19 -7.04 8.60
N GLU A 40 6.77 -7.96 7.75
CA GLU A 40 5.38 -8.34 7.57
C GLU A 40 4.80 -8.83 8.92
N GLN A 41 3.70 -8.21 9.35
CA GLN A 41 3.01 -8.50 10.60
C GLN A 41 1.88 -9.49 10.34
N ASN A 42 1.91 -10.61 11.05
CA ASN A 42 0.86 -11.60 11.04
C ASN A 42 -0.28 -11.14 11.95
N ILE A 43 -1.39 -10.71 11.38
CA ILE A 43 -2.60 -10.42 12.16
C ILE A 43 -3.42 -11.70 12.22
N ALA A 44 -3.36 -12.39 13.36
CA ALA A 44 -4.23 -13.52 13.64
C ALA A 44 -5.68 -13.04 13.68
N ARG A 45 -6.53 -13.56 12.79
CA ARG A 45 -7.98 -13.39 12.90
C ARG A 45 -8.52 -14.49 13.81
N PRO A 46 -9.28 -14.19 14.87
CA PRO A 46 -9.76 -15.18 15.84
C PRO A 46 -10.64 -16.32 15.28
N LYS A 47 -10.99 -16.30 13.99
CA LYS A 47 -11.88 -17.28 13.35
C LYS A 47 -11.43 -17.74 11.95
N GLU A 48 -10.28 -17.29 11.45
CA GLU A 48 -9.81 -17.67 10.11
C GLU A 48 -8.37 -18.21 10.21
N GLU A 49 -8.15 -19.44 9.73
CA GLU A 49 -6.82 -20.10 9.61
C GLU A 49 -5.84 -19.34 8.69
N ARG A 50 -6.30 -18.30 7.99
CA ARG A 50 -5.46 -17.51 7.08
C ARG A 50 -4.80 -16.38 7.83
N VAL A 51 -3.53 -16.60 8.18
CA VAL A 51 -2.62 -15.53 8.57
C VAL A 51 -2.54 -14.53 7.42
N SER A 52 -3.12 -13.35 7.63
CA SER A 52 -2.97 -12.26 6.68
C SER A 52 -1.74 -11.46 7.09
N SER A 53 -0.78 -11.41 6.17
CA SER A 53 0.47 -10.71 6.35
C SER A 53 0.35 -9.27 5.88
N PHE A 54 0.62 -8.32 6.77
CA PHE A 54 0.47 -6.89 6.51
C PHE A 54 1.73 -6.12 6.88
N THR A 55 2.12 -5.16 6.05
CA THR A 55 3.17 -4.21 6.42
C THR A 55 2.52 -2.96 7.01
N ARG A 56 2.97 -2.54 8.20
CA ARG A 56 2.53 -1.30 8.82
C ARG A 56 3.02 -0.11 7.99
N LEU A 57 2.11 0.78 7.64
CA LEU A 57 2.43 2.03 6.95
C LEU A 57 2.12 3.23 7.85
N ARG A 58 2.75 4.35 7.52
CA ARG A 58 2.52 5.67 8.09
C ARG A 58 2.22 6.67 6.98
N ALA A 59 1.52 7.76 7.31
CA ALA A 59 1.23 8.81 6.34
C ALA A 59 2.52 9.45 5.78
N GLU A 60 3.58 9.50 6.58
CA GLU A 60 4.89 10.01 6.18
C GLU A 60 5.56 9.16 5.10
N ASP A 61 5.25 7.86 5.01
CA ASP A 61 5.78 6.99 3.96
C ASP A 61 5.28 7.43 2.59
N ILE A 62 4.00 7.84 2.51
CA ILE A 62 3.40 8.35 1.28
C ILE A 62 4.05 9.67 0.86
N ASN A 63 4.29 10.56 1.83
CA ASN A 63 4.96 11.83 1.57
C ASN A 63 6.41 11.63 1.11
N THR A 64 7.14 10.72 1.77
CA THR A 64 8.51 10.37 1.40
C THR A 64 8.57 9.80 0.00
N PHE A 65 7.67 8.86 -0.32
CA PHE A 65 7.59 8.27 -1.65
C PHE A 65 7.26 9.31 -2.73
N TYR A 66 6.28 10.19 -2.50
CA TYR A 66 5.94 11.27 -3.43
C TYR A 66 7.10 12.24 -3.67
N ASN A 67 7.78 12.67 -2.61
CA ASN A 67 8.92 13.56 -2.71
C ASN A 67 10.09 12.91 -3.47
N ASN A 68 10.38 11.64 -3.20
CA ASN A 68 11.45 10.94 -3.89
C ASN A 68 11.11 10.70 -5.36
N ALA A 69 9.86 10.31 -5.66
CA ALA A 69 9.40 10.06 -7.03
C ALA A 69 9.42 11.32 -7.91
N THR A 70 9.18 12.50 -7.32
CA THR A 70 9.12 13.77 -8.07
C THR A 70 10.46 14.51 -8.18
N ARG A 71 11.47 14.15 -7.37
CA ARG A 71 12.76 14.85 -7.33
C ARG A 71 13.85 14.18 -8.14
N SER A 72 14.14 12.90 -7.87
CA SER A 72 15.23 12.19 -8.52
C SER A 72 15.02 10.68 -8.50
N ARG A 73 15.09 10.08 -9.68
CA ARG A 73 15.03 8.63 -9.86
C ARG A 73 16.12 7.92 -9.05
N LYS A 74 17.32 8.52 -8.97
CA LYS A 74 18.44 7.93 -8.22
C LYS A 74 18.09 7.78 -6.74
N THR A 75 17.58 8.85 -6.12
CA THR A 75 17.20 8.84 -4.70
C THR A 75 15.99 7.95 -4.40
N LEU A 76 15.14 7.69 -5.40
CA LEU A 76 13.99 6.82 -5.23
C LEU A 76 14.38 5.34 -5.07
N PHE A 77 15.41 4.89 -5.79
CA PHE A 77 15.84 3.48 -5.82
C PHE A 77 17.09 3.18 -4.97
N GLU A 78 17.54 4.15 -4.17
CA GLU A 78 18.63 4.02 -3.20
C GLU A 78 18.09 4.22 -1.77
N PRO A 79 17.15 3.38 -1.28
CA PRO A 79 16.62 3.53 0.06
C PRO A 79 17.65 3.14 1.13
N ASN A 80 17.47 3.67 2.34
CA ASN A 80 18.33 3.28 3.45
C ASN A 80 18.08 1.82 3.85
N LEU A 81 19.11 0.97 3.71
CA LEU A 81 19.08 -0.45 4.06
C LEU A 81 19.80 -0.76 5.38
N SER A 82 20.24 0.25 6.14
CA SER A 82 21.04 0.06 7.36
C SER A 82 20.32 -0.73 8.45
N SER A 83 18.98 -0.78 8.41
CA SER A 83 18.15 -1.55 9.34
C SER A 83 17.87 -2.99 8.89
N CYS A 84 18.32 -3.40 7.70
CA CYS A 84 18.09 -4.74 7.18
C CYS A 84 19.09 -5.72 7.81
N THR A 85 18.59 -6.90 8.18
CA THR A 85 19.46 -8.05 8.49
C THR A 85 20.16 -8.56 7.22
N PRO A 86 21.32 -9.25 7.34
CA PRO A 86 22.00 -9.85 6.20
C PRO A 86 21.09 -10.74 5.35
N GLU A 87 20.18 -11.48 5.97
CA GLU A 87 19.21 -12.36 5.30
C GLU A 87 18.14 -11.59 4.52
N GLN A 88 17.81 -10.37 4.95
CA GLN A 88 16.85 -9.50 4.27
C GLN A 88 17.45 -8.80 3.07
N LEU A 89 18.73 -8.41 3.12
CA LEU A 89 19.38 -7.57 2.11
C LEU A 89 19.20 -8.11 0.69
N THR A 90 19.50 -9.39 0.47
CA THR A 90 19.38 -10.01 -0.86
C THR A 90 17.94 -9.97 -1.39
N LYS A 91 16.96 -10.25 -0.53
CA LYS A 91 15.54 -10.24 -0.91
C LYS A 91 15.06 -8.83 -1.24
N VAL A 92 15.43 -7.86 -0.40
CA VAL A 92 15.06 -6.46 -0.54
C VAL A 92 15.65 -5.86 -1.82
N GLN A 93 16.93 -6.10 -2.10
CA GLN A 93 17.58 -5.63 -3.33
C GLN A 93 16.89 -6.21 -4.57
N ALA A 94 16.52 -7.49 -4.54
CA ALA A 94 15.77 -8.11 -5.63
C ALA A 94 14.39 -7.46 -5.83
N GLU A 95 13.67 -7.14 -4.75
CA GLU A 95 12.37 -6.46 -4.83
C GLU A 95 12.50 -5.03 -5.37
N ILE A 96 13.50 -4.25 -4.91
CA ILE A 96 13.79 -2.91 -5.45
C ILE A 96 14.04 -2.99 -6.96
N LYS A 97 14.85 -3.95 -7.41
CA LYS A 97 15.12 -4.16 -8.83
C LYS A 97 13.84 -4.46 -9.61
N LYS A 98 12.97 -5.33 -9.10
CA LYS A 98 11.67 -5.64 -9.73
C LYS A 98 10.78 -4.40 -9.84
N VAL A 99 10.74 -3.54 -8.81
CA VAL A 99 9.98 -2.28 -8.88
C VAL A 99 10.57 -1.39 -9.97
N GLN A 100 11.89 -1.27 -10.04
CA GLN A 100 12.59 -0.46 -11.04
C GLN A 100 12.34 -0.94 -12.48
N GLU A 101 12.29 -2.25 -12.69
CA GLU A 101 12.01 -2.87 -14.00
C GLU A 101 10.53 -2.73 -14.40
N LYS A 102 9.61 -2.86 -13.43
CA LYS A 102 8.17 -2.89 -13.71
C LYS A 102 7.55 -1.52 -13.92
N PHE A 103 8.06 -0.48 -13.25
CA PHE A 103 7.42 0.83 -13.26
C PHE A 103 8.28 1.89 -13.94
N PRO A 104 7.83 2.42 -15.08
CA PRO A 104 8.35 3.67 -15.63
C PRO A 104 8.22 4.84 -14.64
N ASP A 105 9.12 5.82 -14.73
CA ASP A 105 9.13 6.99 -13.82
C ASP A 105 7.80 7.73 -13.80
N LYS A 106 7.19 7.92 -14.98
CA LYS A 106 5.88 8.56 -15.11
C LYS A 106 4.78 7.85 -14.31
N ASP A 107 4.84 6.52 -14.21
CA ASP A 107 3.84 5.71 -13.53
C ASP A 107 4.05 5.79 -12.01
N LEU A 108 5.31 5.85 -11.56
CA LEU A 108 5.66 6.08 -10.16
C LEU A 108 5.22 7.47 -9.70
N ILE A 109 5.49 8.51 -10.49
CA ILE A 109 5.08 9.89 -10.21
C ILE A 109 3.55 10.00 -10.13
N ALA A 110 2.85 9.47 -11.15
CA ALA A 110 1.40 9.51 -11.19
C ALA A 110 0.77 8.73 -10.02
N GLY A 111 1.26 7.52 -9.77
CA GLY A 111 0.81 6.68 -8.67
C GLY A 111 1.08 7.30 -7.29
N ALA A 112 2.25 7.92 -7.10
CA ALA A 112 2.57 8.64 -5.87
C ALA A 112 1.64 9.86 -5.68
N GLY A 113 1.33 10.59 -6.75
CA GLY A 113 0.38 11.70 -6.72
C GLY A 113 -1.03 11.26 -6.30
N ILE A 114 -1.50 10.12 -6.81
CA ILE A 114 -2.78 9.51 -6.41
C ILE A 114 -2.76 9.13 -4.93
N LEU A 115 -1.71 8.45 -4.46
CA LEU A 115 -1.57 8.06 -3.05
C LEU A 115 -1.55 9.27 -2.12
N LYS A 116 -0.82 10.33 -2.50
CA LYS A 116 -0.78 11.59 -1.73
C LYS A 116 -2.17 12.23 -1.63
N ALA A 117 -2.89 12.30 -2.76
CA ALA A 117 -4.25 12.83 -2.75
C ALA A 117 -5.19 12.00 -1.88
N PHE A 118 -5.11 10.66 -1.90
CA PHE A 118 -5.88 9.83 -0.97
C PHE A 118 -5.50 10.09 0.49
N SER A 119 -4.21 10.19 0.78
CA SER A 119 -3.71 10.47 2.13
C SER A 119 -4.31 11.76 2.71
N GLU A 120 -4.36 12.82 1.90
CA GLU A 120 -4.92 14.12 2.28
C GLU A 120 -6.44 14.06 2.43
N GLU A 121 -7.16 13.52 1.45
CA GLU A 121 -8.62 13.53 1.42
C GLU A 121 -9.24 12.58 2.47
N LEU A 122 -8.55 11.48 2.80
CA LEU A 122 -8.96 10.54 3.85
C LEU A 122 -8.32 10.84 5.20
N ASN A 123 -7.48 11.88 5.29
CA ASN A 123 -6.77 12.29 6.49
C ASN A 123 -6.05 11.12 7.18
N PHE A 124 -5.16 10.47 6.43
CA PHE A 124 -4.41 9.28 6.88
C PHE A 124 -3.58 9.51 8.15
N ALA A 125 -3.13 10.74 8.39
CA ALA A 125 -2.44 11.12 9.62
C ALA A 125 -3.28 10.92 10.88
N ASN A 126 -4.63 11.01 10.76
CA ASN A 126 -5.56 10.86 11.88
C ASN A 126 -6.19 9.46 11.92
N LYS A 127 -5.63 8.48 11.21
CA LYS A 127 -6.10 7.09 11.23
C LYS A 127 -5.32 6.31 12.28
N ASP A 128 -6.03 5.53 13.09
CA ASP A 128 -5.42 4.58 14.04
C ASP A 128 -4.42 3.68 13.31
N SER A 129 -4.79 3.21 12.12
CA SER A 129 -3.91 2.33 11.38
C SER A 129 -4.05 2.31 9.85
N ILE A 130 -2.90 2.38 9.15
CA ILE A 130 -2.73 2.09 7.73
C ILE A 130 -1.87 0.81 7.57
N PHE A 131 -2.30 -0.08 6.69
CA PHE A 131 -1.61 -1.33 6.37
C PHE A 131 -1.47 -1.52 4.87
N PHE A 132 -0.35 -2.07 4.43
CA PHE A 132 -0.22 -2.65 3.10
C PHE A 132 -0.60 -4.13 3.14
N ALA A 133 -1.57 -4.51 2.31
CA ALA A 133 -2.03 -5.88 2.15
C ALA A 133 -1.48 -6.47 0.83
N ARG A 134 -0.31 -7.12 0.91
CA ARG A 134 0.42 -7.62 -0.26
C ARG A 134 -0.39 -8.54 -1.16
N TYR A 135 -1.15 -9.44 -0.55
CA TYR A 135 -1.94 -10.46 -1.24
C TYR A 135 -3.42 -10.07 -1.44
N ALA A 136 -3.80 -8.82 -1.14
CA ALA A 136 -5.20 -8.40 -1.27
C ALA A 136 -5.73 -8.38 -2.72
N ILE A 137 -4.85 -8.36 -3.72
CA ILE A 137 -5.27 -8.55 -5.12
C ILE A 137 -5.92 -9.93 -5.32
N GLU A 138 -5.47 -10.96 -4.60
CA GLU A 138 -6.09 -12.30 -4.62
C GLU A 138 -7.43 -12.31 -3.86
N ALA A 139 -7.63 -11.38 -2.93
CA ALA A 139 -8.86 -11.25 -2.15
C ALA A 139 -10.01 -10.57 -2.91
N LEU A 140 -9.71 -9.74 -3.93
CA LEU A 140 -10.74 -9.05 -4.72
C LEU A 140 -11.62 -10.02 -5.55
N PRO A 141 -11.07 -11.01 -6.28
CA PRO A 141 -11.87 -12.06 -6.90
C PRO A 141 -12.73 -12.83 -5.89
N ILE A 142 -12.16 -13.14 -4.72
CA ILE A 142 -12.85 -13.89 -3.64
C ILE A 142 -14.03 -13.07 -3.10
N GLY A 143 -13.84 -11.78 -2.82
CA GLY A 143 -14.90 -10.89 -2.36
C GLY A 143 -16.03 -10.72 -3.39
N TYR A 144 -15.69 -10.66 -4.68
CA TYR A 144 -16.68 -10.64 -5.76
C TYR A 144 -17.50 -11.93 -5.82
N LEU A 145 -16.87 -13.10 -5.66
CA LEU A 145 -17.54 -14.40 -5.65
C LEU A 145 -18.48 -14.54 -4.44
N ILE A 146 -18.03 -14.16 -3.24
CA ILE A 146 -18.85 -14.18 -2.01
C ILE A 146 -20.07 -13.26 -2.17
N GLY A 147 -19.87 -12.02 -2.65
CA GLY A 147 -20.97 -11.09 -2.87
C GLY A 147 -21.97 -11.55 -3.94
N ARG A 148 -21.58 -12.45 -4.85
CA ARG A 148 -22.50 -13.08 -5.81
C ARG A 148 -23.30 -14.24 -5.19
N LEU A 149 -22.66 -15.05 -4.35
CA LEU A 149 -23.28 -16.19 -3.68
C LEU A 149 -24.30 -15.74 -2.63
N GLU A 150 -24.02 -14.66 -1.90
CA GLU A 150 -24.96 -14.06 -0.95
C GLU A 150 -26.21 -13.48 -1.64
N LYS A 151 -26.05 -12.92 -2.86
CA LYS A 151 -27.16 -12.40 -3.67
C LYS A 151 -28.02 -13.48 -4.36
N GLN A 152 -27.53 -14.72 -4.45
CA GLN A 152 -28.28 -15.84 -5.02
C GLN A 152 -28.97 -16.70 -3.95
N SER A 153 -28.66 -16.45 -2.67
CA SER A 153 -29.16 -17.22 -1.53
C SER A 153 -30.18 -16.44 -0.67
N GLY A 154 -30.63 -15.27 -1.13
CA GLY A 154 -31.71 -14.47 -0.55
C GLY A 154 -32.71 -14.09 -1.62
#